data_AF-A0A9D3NFD9-F1
#
_entry.id   AF-A0A9D3NFD9-F1
#
_cell.length_a   1.000
_cell.length_b   1.000
_cell.length_c   1.000
_cell.angle_alpha   90.00
_cell.angle_beta   90.00
_cell.angle_gamma   90.00
#
_symmetry.space_group_name_H-M   'P 1'
#
loop_
_entity.id
_entity.type
_entity.pdbx_description
1 polymer ?
#
loop_
_entity_poly.entity_id
_entity_poly.type
_entity_poly.pdbx_seq_one_letter_code
_entity_poly.pdbx_strand_id
1 'polypeptide(L)'
;MENYKATANDIEAATGVYQPTVEAVKPSRSWLWTVIGVMVFLSLGAVASLCFAWHFVNKHQVEAITDLQSPTSTDESSHQKMLTQIAKSTKAAIHLHVFGNHEKKSPHWVSGVDQSFTKGGLKLEDNNIVIPHDGLYFVYSQASYEMKCMSSEEDSENSNIHLSYSIRWTSLTSPSTSKHFLLSGVKTMCQTKTEEQGNGHTVYDSIYLGAVFQLYKGDKLSTEANNLGAINKHSSKTFFGVFEL
;
A
#
# COMPACT_ATOMS: atom_id res chain seq x y z
N MET A 1 32.02 -17.34 -80.50
CA MET A 1 32.59 -18.65 -80.90
C MET A 1 32.44 -19.57 -79.72
N GLU A 2 31.42 -20.43 -79.72
CA GLU A 2 31.38 -21.62 -78.86
C GLU A 2 30.82 -22.77 -79.70
N ASN A 3 31.46 -23.92 -79.54
CA ASN A 3 31.43 -25.07 -80.43
C ASN A 3 30.15 -25.89 -80.27
N TYR A 4 29.57 -26.39 -81.36
CA TYR A 4 28.57 -27.45 -81.31
C TYR A 4 29.05 -28.69 -82.07
N LYS A 5 28.89 -29.84 -81.43
CA LYS A 5 29.30 -31.17 -81.91
C LYS A 5 28.06 -31.83 -82.54
N ALA A 6 28.10 -32.09 -83.83
CA ALA A 6 27.02 -32.74 -84.55
C ALA A 6 27.18 -34.28 -84.53
N THR A 7 26.05 -35.00 -84.46
CA THR A 7 26.00 -36.44 -84.72
C THR A 7 24.91 -36.78 -85.73
N ALA A 8 25.21 -37.85 -86.46
CA ALA A 8 24.61 -38.32 -87.69
C ALA A 8 23.21 -38.88 -87.51
N ASN A 9 22.30 -38.40 -88.37
CA ASN A 9 21.23 -39.12 -89.07
C ASN A 9 20.64 -38.06 -90.03
N ASP A 10 21.15 -37.97 -91.26
CA ASP A 10 20.57 -38.53 -92.50
C ASP A 10 19.90 -37.39 -93.29
N ILE A 11 20.54 -36.74 -94.25
CA ILE A 11 20.77 -37.14 -95.66
C ILE A 11 19.49 -37.67 -96.33
N GLU A 12 18.76 -36.79 -97.03
CA GLU A 12 18.38 -37.00 -98.44
C GLU A 12 17.83 -35.72 -99.09
N ALA A 13 17.87 -35.70 -100.42
CA ALA A 13 18.13 -34.54 -101.24
C ALA A 13 16.91 -33.71 -101.69
N ALA A 14 17.25 -32.46 -102.04
CA ALA A 14 16.80 -31.69 -103.21
C ALA A 14 15.93 -30.45 -102.93
N THR A 15 16.55 -29.30 -103.23
CA THR A 15 15.97 -28.08 -103.77
C THR A 15 14.91 -27.34 -102.94
N GLY A 16 15.34 -26.26 -102.28
CA GLY A 16 14.43 -25.17 -101.92
C GLY A 16 14.80 -24.44 -100.63
N VAL A 17 15.38 -23.25 -100.79
CA VAL A 17 15.30 -22.07 -99.90
C VAL A 17 15.37 -22.33 -98.38
N TYR A 18 16.53 -22.04 -97.78
CA TYR A 18 16.71 -21.93 -96.34
C TYR A 18 15.78 -20.85 -95.74
N GLN A 19 14.85 -21.24 -94.86
CA GLN A 19 14.26 -20.37 -93.84
C GLN A 19 14.72 -20.86 -92.45
N PRO A 20 15.48 -20.05 -91.69
CA PRO A 20 15.74 -20.37 -90.30
C PRO A 20 14.50 -19.97 -89.48
N THR A 21 13.72 -20.96 -89.04
CA THR A 21 12.71 -20.73 -88.01
C THR A 21 13.45 -20.63 -86.67
N VAL A 22 13.71 -19.40 -86.23
CA VAL A 22 14.27 -19.13 -84.91
C VAL A 22 13.12 -19.19 -83.91
N GLU A 23 13.04 -20.27 -83.12
CA GLU A 23 12.20 -20.24 -81.93
C GLU A 23 12.78 -19.21 -80.95
N ALA A 24 12.03 -18.15 -80.70
CA ALA A 24 12.35 -17.21 -79.65
C ALA A 24 12.18 -17.93 -78.30
N VAL A 25 13.30 -18.32 -77.67
CA VAL A 25 13.31 -18.68 -76.25
C VAL A 25 12.89 -17.43 -75.49
N LYS A 26 11.64 -17.44 -75.00
CA LYS A 26 11.13 -16.43 -74.06
C LYS A 26 12.12 -16.32 -72.90
N PRO A 27 12.73 -15.14 -72.64
CA PRO A 27 13.48 -14.98 -71.40
C PRO A 27 12.51 -15.19 -70.25
N SER A 28 12.89 -16.05 -69.30
CA SER A 28 12.11 -16.37 -68.11
C SER A 28 11.97 -15.11 -67.25
N ARG A 29 10.94 -14.32 -67.57
CA ARG A 29 10.45 -13.18 -66.80
C ARG A 29 9.95 -13.61 -65.42
N SER A 30 9.95 -14.90 -65.08
CA SER A 30 9.61 -15.40 -63.74
C SER A 30 10.78 -15.28 -62.75
N TRP A 31 12.02 -15.54 -63.19
CA TRP A 31 13.16 -15.63 -62.28
C TRP A 31 13.55 -14.26 -61.70
N LEU A 32 13.49 -13.23 -62.54
CA LEU A 32 13.79 -11.86 -62.16
C LEU A 32 12.86 -11.33 -61.05
N TRP A 33 11.56 -11.67 -61.08
CA TRP A 33 10.60 -11.23 -60.07
C TRP A 33 10.76 -11.98 -58.76
N THR A 34 11.17 -13.25 -58.80
CA THR A 34 11.52 -14.01 -57.60
C THR A 34 12.74 -13.40 -56.90
N VAL A 35 13.78 -13.03 -57.64
CA VAL A 35 14.98 -12.40 -57.07
C VAL A 35 14.65 -11.03 -56.48
N ILE A 36 13.83 -10.22 -57.17
CA ILE A 36 13.36 -8.93 -56.64
C ILE A 36 12.53 -9.14 -55.36
N GLY A 37 11.64 -10.12 -55.34
CA GLY A 37 10.82 -10.45 -54.16
C GLY A 37 11.68 -10.83 -52.95
N VAL A 38 12.70 -11.67 -53.14
CA VAL A 38 13.62 -12.07 -52.06
C VAL A 38 14.42 -10.87 -51.54
N MET A 39 14.91 -10.00 -52.41
CA MET A 39 15.65 -8.81 -52.01
C MET A 39 14.79 -7.81 -51.22
N VAL A 40 13.52 -7.65 -51.61
CA VAL A 40 12.54 -6.82 -50.87
C VAL A 40 12.22 -7.42 -49.51
N PHE A 41 12.05 -8.74 -49.40
CA PHE A 41 11.82 -9.40 -48.11
C PHE A 41 13.00 -9.26 -47.15
N LEU A 42 14.23 -9.40 -47.65
CA LEU A 42 15.44 -9.24 -46.83
C LEU A 42 15.61 -7.80 -46.35
N SER A 43 15.31 -6.80 -47.19
CA SER A 43 15.39 -5.39 -46.78
C SER A 43 14.32 -5.03 -45.74
N LEU A 44 13.09 -5.52 -45.89
CA LEU A 44 12.01 -5.36 -44.91
C LEU A 44 12.38 -5.98 -43.55
N GLY A 45 12.98 -7.17 -43.54
CA GLY A 45 13.45 -7.83 -42.33
C GLY A 45 14.54 -7.03 -41.59
N ALA A 46 15.50 -6.47 -42.34
CA ALA A 46 16.56 -5.63 -41.77
C ALA A 46 16.01 -4.33 -41.17
N VAL A 47 15.10 -3.64 -41.89
CA VAL A 47 14.45 -2.41 -41.40
C VAL A 47 13.59 -2.70 -40.17
N ALA A 48 12.80 -3.78 -40.16
CA ALA A 48 12.00 -4.16 -39.00
C ALA A 48 12.88 -4.45 -37.78
N SER A 49 14.02 -5.12 -37.97
CA SER A 49 14.98 -5.41 -36.89
C SER A 49 15.61 -4.14 -36.33
N LEU A 50 15.96 -3.18 -37.20
CA LEU A 50 16.46 -1.85 -36.80
C LEU A 50 15.40 -1.04 -36.06
N CYS A 51 14.15 -1.04 -36.53
CA CYS A 51 13.04 -0.38 -35.84
C CYS A 51 12.75 -1.02 -34.48
N PHE A 52 12.83 -2.35 -34.37
CA PHE A 52 12.61 -3.06 -33.12
C PHE A 52 13.74 -2.79 -32.12
N ALA A 53 14.99 -2.82 -32.57
CA ALA A 53 16.16 -2.46 -31.76
C ALA A 53 16.08 -1.00 -31.30
N TRP A 54 15.73 -0.07 -32.20
CA TRP A 54 15.56 1.34 -31.85
C TRP A 54 14.40 1.54 -30.87
N HIS A 55 13.25 0.89 -31.08
CA HIS A 55 12.13 0.97 -30.15
C HIS A 55 12.52 0.44 -28.76
N PHE A 56 13.29 -0.65 -28.69
CA PHE A 56 13.75 -1.21 -27.41
C PHE A 56 14.79 -0.33 -26.72
N VAL A 57 15.74 0.23 -27.47
CA VAL A 57 16.74 1.18 -26.95
C VAL A 57 16.08 2.49 -26.49
N ASN A 58 15.10 3.00 -27.24
CA ASN A 58 14.37 4.22 -26.89
C ASN A 58 13.47 4.00 -25.67
N LYS A 59 12.83 2.82 -25.54
CA LYS A 59 12.07 2.46 -24.35
C LYS A 59 12.96 2.36 -23.11
N HIS A 60 14.13 1.74 -23.23
CA HIS A 60 15.10 1.69 -22.12
C HIS A 60 15.71 3.05 -21.77
N GLN A 61 15.92 3.95 -22.74
CA GLN A 61 16.33 5.33 -22.44
C GLN A 61 15.21 6.13 -21.78
N VAL A 62 13.96 6.00 -22.21
CA VAL A 62 12.82 6.69 -21.58
C VAL A 62 12.60 6.17 -20.15
N GLU A 63 12.75 4.86 -19.91
CA GLU A 63 12.71 4.30 -18.54
C GLU A 63 13.92 4.72 -17.69
N ALA A 64 15.14 4.82 -18.26
CA ALA A 64 16.34 5.24 -17.54
C ALA A 64 16.45 6.76 -17.30
N ILE A 65 15.85 7.59 -18.17
CA ILE A 65 15.82 9.07 -18.03
C ILE A 65 14.70 9.49 -17.08
N THR A 66 13.59 8.74 -17.03
CA THR A 66 12.53 8.94 -16.02
C THR A 66 13.04 8.63 -14.59
N ASP A 67 14.09 7.81 -14.47
CA ASP A 67 14.75 7.49 -13.19
C ASP A 67 15.83 8.50 -12.77
N LEU A 68 16.19 9.49 -13.62
CA LEU A 68 17.30 10.42 -13.33
C LEU A 68 16.98 11.91 -13.40
N GLN A 69 15.72 12.32 -13.51
CA GLN A 69 15.38 13.75 -13.47
C GLN A 69 14.11 14.05 -12.69
N SER A 70 14.26 14.16 -11.36
CA SER A 70 13.40 15.03 -10.56
C SER A 70 14.18 15.57 -9.36
N PRO A 71 14.77 16.77 -9.45
CA PRO A 71 15.17 17.50 -8.25
C PRO A 71 13.90 18.08 -7.64
N THR A 72 13.72 17.89 -6.32
CA THR A 72 12.69 18.52 -5.46
C THR A 72 11.34 17.81 -5.35
N SER A 73 11.28 16.63 -4.68
CA SER A 73 10.13 16.15 -3.87
C SER A 73 10.33 14.68 -3.40
N THR A 74 11.34 14.40 -2.58
CA THR A 74 11.72 13.02 -2.20
C THR A 74 10.97 12.44 -0.99
N ASP A 75 10.19 13.22 -0.26
CA ASP A 75 9.61 12.76 1.02
C ASP A 75 8.25 12.05 0.87
N GLU A 76 7.38 12.56 -0.01
CA GLU A 76 6.02 12.03 -0.26
C GLU A 76 6.04 10.64 -0.94
N SER A 77 6.94 10.43 -1.91
CA SER A 77 7.00 9.19 -2.70
C SER A 77 7.42 7.97 -1.88
N SER A 78 8.31 8.16 -0.89
CA SER A 78 8.76 7.06 -0.03
C SER A 78 7.67 6.64 0.97
N HIS A 79 6.98 7.62 1.57
CA HIS A 79 5.85 7.39 2.47
C HIS A 79 4.71 6.67 1.76
N GLN A 80 4.34 7.09 0.55
CA GLN A 80 3.29 6.42 -0.22
C GLN A 80 3.65 4.98 -0.58
N LYS A 81 4.91 4.71 -0.95
CA LYS A 81 5.39 3.34 -1.20
C LYS A 81 5.35 2.49 0.07
N MET A 82 5.78 3.04 1.21
CA MET A 82 5.74 2.37 2.52
C MET A 82 4.30 2.07 2.95
N LEU A 83 3.38 3.05 2.88
CA LEU A 83 1.97 2.87 3.20
C LEU A 83 1.30 1.84 2.29
N THR A 84 1.63 1.85 1.00
CA THR A 84 1.13 0.84 0.05
C THR A 84 1.64 -0.55 0.39
N GLN A 85 2.90 -0.66 0.82
CA GLN A 85 3.48 -1.94 1.24
C GLN A 85 2.83 -2.44 2.53
N ILE A 86 2.61 -1.57 3.52
CA ILE A 86 1.89 -1.89 4.76
C ILE A 86 0.46 -2.34 4.43
N ALA A 87 -0.27 -1.58 3.62
CA ALA A 87 -1.64 -1.95 3.23
C ALA A 87 -1.73 -3.32 2.53
N LYS A 88 -0.69 -3.69 1.78
CA LYS A 88 -0.58 -5.02 1.14
C LYS A 88 -0.10 -6.12 2.10
N SER A 89 0.73 -5.79 3.10
CA SER A 89 1.32 -6.76 4.02
C SER A 89 0.47 -7.03 5.24
N THR A 90 -0.33 -6.07 5.71
CA THR A 90 -1.14 -6.19 6.94
C THR A 90 -2.18 -7.29 6.78
N LYS A 91 -1.87 -8.46 7.37
CA LYS A 91 -2.73 -9.64 7.37
C LYS A 91 -3.85 -9.54 8.38
N ALA A 92 -3.59 -8.89 9.52
CA ALA A 92 -4.56 -8.66 10.59
C ALA A 92 -4.62 -7.19 11.00
N ALA A 93 -5.84 -6.66 11.10
CA ALA A 93 -6.07 -5.33 11.65
C ALA A 93 -7.44 -5.23 12.35
N ILE A 94 -7.50 -4.40 13.38
CA ILE A 94 -8.72 -4.08 14.11
C ILE A 94 -8.73 -2.60 14.47
N HIS A 95 -9.86 -1.95 14.27
CA HIS A 95 -10.12 -0.58 14.69
C HIS A 95 -11.47 -0.54 15.37
N LEU A 96 -11.50 -0.07 16.61
CA LEU A 96 -12.65 -0.07 17.49
C LEU A 96 -13.04 1.35 17.84
N HIS A 97 -14.35 1.57 17.94
CA HIS A 97 -14.90 2.82 18.43
C HIS A 97 -15.52 2.62 19.81
N VAL A 98 -15.58 3.70 20.58
CA VAL A 98 -16.28 3.70 21.86
C VAL A 98 -17.79 3.74 21.64
N PHE A 99 -18.55 2.97 22.41
CA PHE A 99 -20.01 2.98 22.36
C PHE A 99 -20.62 2.72 23.73
N GLY A 100 -21.86 3.15 23.95
CA GLY A 100 -22.61 2.82 25.16
C GLY A 100 -22.05 3.45 26.44
N ASN A 101 -22.27 2.76 27.57
CA ASN A 101 -21.76 3.16 28.88
C ASN A 101 -20.42 2.47 29.17
N HIS A 102 -19.53 3.19 29.83
CA HIS A 102 -18.20 2.67 30.17
C HIS A 102 -18.28 1.65 31.30
N GLU A 103 -17.45 0.61 31.24
CA GLU A 103 -17.39 -0.43 32.27
C GLU A 103 -16.25 -0.14 33.24
N LYS A 104 -16.57 0.04 34.53
CA LYS A 104 -15.59 0.23 35.62
C LYS A 104 -14.57 1.33 35.34
N LYS A 105 -13.44 0.98 34.71
CA LYS A 105 -12.28 1.84 34.38
C LYS A 105 -11.88 1.78 32.90
N SER A 106 -12.67 1.16 32.03
CA SER A 106 -12.38 1.07 30.60
C SER A 106 -13.50 1.68 29.77
N PRO A 107 -13.17 2.43 28.70
CA PRO A 107 -14.11 2.64 27.62
C PRO A 107 -14.65 1.29 27.12
N HIS A 108 -15.93 1.27 26.75
CA HIS A 108 -16.58 0.11 26.15
C HIS A 108 -16.38 0.19 24.64
N TRP A 109 -15.68 -0.79 24.10
CA TRP A 109 -15.30 -0.85 22.69
C TRP A 109 -16.29 -1.70 21.91
N VAL A 110 -16.48 -1.34 20.65
CA VAL A 110 -17.29 -2.09 19.70
C VAL A 110 -16.64 -2.09 18.33
N SER A 111 -16.95 -3.11 17.53
CA SER A 111 -16.64 -3.18 16.10
C SER A 111 -17.94 -3.26 15.28
N GLY A 112 -17.84 -2.98 13.97
CA GLY A 112 -19.00 -3.05 13.06
C GLY A 112 -19.95 -1.84 13.14
N VAL A 113 -19.52 -0.76 13.79
CA VAL A 113 -20.22 0.54 13.84
C VAL A 113 -19.35 1.63 13.23
N ASP A 114 -19.96 2.61 12.55
CA ASP A 114 -19.25 3.65 11.80
C ASP A 114 -18.13 3.06 10.91
N GLN A 115 -16.89 3.51 11.08
CA GLN A 115 -15.70 3.01 10.38
C GLN A 115 -14.88 1.98 11.17
N SER A 116 -15.43 1.42 12.27
CA SER A 116 -14.77 0.36 13.03
C SER A 116 -14.84 -0.98 12.28
N PHE A 117 -13.79 -1.78 12.38
CA PHE A 117 -13.69 -3.05 11.65
C PHE A 117 -12.78 -4.06 12.35
N THR A 118 -12.92 -5.32 11.94
CA THR A 118 -12.04 -6.44 12.35
C THR A 118 -11.64 -7.23 11.11
N LYS A 119 -10.35 -7.57 10.97
CA LYS A 119 -9.80 -8.36 9.85
C LYS A 119 -8.66 -9.25 10.33
N GLY A 120 -8.50 -10.40 9.67
CA GLY A 120 -7.33 -11.27 9.86
C GLY A 120 -7.27 -11.96 11.21
N GLY A 121 -8.42 -12.28 11.79
CA GLY A 121 -8.50 -13.08 13.03
C GLY A 121 -8.36 -12.29 14.33
N LEU A 122 -8.00 -11.00 14.28
CA LEU A 122 -8.13 -10.11 15.45
C LEU A 122 -9.61 -10.00 15.85
N LYS A 123 -9.88 -10.17 17.14
CA LYS A 123 -11.24 -10.15 17.70
C LYS A 123 -11.30 -9.28 18.94
N LEU A 124 -12.49 -8.76 19.20
CA LEU A 124 -12.84 -8.13 20.47
C LEU A 124 -13.61 -9.14 21.32
N GLU A 125 -13.04 -9.56 22.45
CA GLU A 125 -13.64 -10.50 23.39
C GLU A 125 -13.56 -9.93 24.81
N ASP A 126 -14.70 -9.82 25.49
CA ASP A 126 -14.81 -9.25 26.84
C ASP A 126 -14.14 -7.87 26.98
N ASN A 127 -14.32 -7.01 25.97
CA ASN A 127 -13.70 -5.69 25.88
C ASN A 127 -12.15 -5.72 25.78
N ASN A 128 -11.57 -6.82 25.30
CA ASN A 128 -10.14 -6.95 25.00
C ASN A 128 -9.91 -7.34 23.54
N ILE A 129 -8.90 -6.75 22.90
CA ILE A 129 -8.39 -7.24 21.61
C ILE A 129 -7.58 -8.51 21.85
N VAL A 130 -7.90 -9.59 21.15
CA VAL A 130 -7.19 -10.88 21.24
C VAL A 130 -6.28 -11.07 20.02
N ILE A 131 -5.00 -11.29 20.27
CA ILE A 131 -3.97 -11.45 19.24
C ILE A 131 -4.08 -12.85 18.58
N PRO A 132 -4.23 -12.95 17.24
CA PRO A 132 -4.46 -14.23 16.57
C PRO A 132 -3.18 -15.04 16.32
N HIS A 133 -2.05 -14.36 16.09
CA HIS A 133 -0.78 -14.95 15.67
C HIS A 133 0.41 -14.20 16.31
N ASP A 134 1.53 -14.90 16.47
CA ASP A 134 2.77 -14.29 16.96
C ASP A 134 3.33 -13.32 15.92
N GLY A 135 3.74 -12.13 16.33
CA GLY A 135 4.25 -11.14 15.39
C GLY A 135 4.50 -9.77 15.99
N LEU A 136 4.95 -8.85 15.13
CA LEU A 136 5.07 -7.44 15.46
C LEU A 136 3.74 -6.74 15.13
N TYR A 137 3.22 -6.01 16.10
CA TYR A 137 1.98 -5.28 15.98
C TYR A 137 2.17 -3.82 16.34
N PHE A 138 1.64 -2.92 15.52
CA PHE A 138 1.45 -1.54 15.92
C PHE A 138 0.15 -1.41 16.70
N VAL A 139 0.25 -1.07 17.97
CA VAL A 139 -0.88 -0.90 18.90
C VAL A 139 -1.07 0.59 19.13
N TYR A 140 -2.30 1.08 18.99
CA TYR A 140 -2.60 2.50 19.15
C TYR A 140 -3.98 2.75 19.75
N SER A 141 -4.14 3.86 20.47
CA SER A 141 -5.42 4.28 20.99
C SER A 141 -5.43 5.77 21.33
N GLN A 142 -6.61 6.38 21.21
CA GLN A 142 -6.87 7.74 21.67
C GLN A 142 -8.10 7.78 22.57
N ALA A 143 -8.02 8.55 23.65
CA ALA A 143 -9.17 9.02 24.41
C ALA A 143 -9.21 10.54 24.39
N SER A 144 -10.31 11.12 23.90
CA SER A 144 -10.56 12.56 23.97
C SER A 144 -11.48 12.87 25.14
N TYR A 145 -11.14 13.90 25.89
CA TYR A 145 -11.86 14.36 27.07
C TYR A 145 -12.47 15.73 26.82
N GLU A 146 -13.67 15.92 27.36
CA GLU A 146 -14.43 17.16 27.36
C GLU A 146 -14.96 17.37 28.78
N MET A 147 -14.53 18.47 29.40
CA MET A 147 -14.81 18.71 30.81
C MET A 147 -14.97 20.19 31.11
N LYS A 148 -15.80 20.50 32.11
CA LYS A 148 -16.01 21.87 32.57
C LYS A 148 -15.07 22.18 33.72
N CYS A 149 -14.16 23.14 33.54
CA CYS A 149 -13.30 23.65 34.60
C CYS A 149 -14.03 24.79 35.32
N MET A 150 -14.09 24.71 36.65
CA MET A 150 -14.68 25.75 37.50
C MET A 150 -13.58 26.64 38.09
N SER A 151 -13.84 27.94 38.18
CA SER A 151 -12.97 28.94 38.80
C SER A 151 -13.73 29.59 39.95
N SER A 152 -13.84 28.92 41.09
CA SER A 152 -14.34 29.55 42.32
C SER A 152 -13.15 30.01 43.17
N GLU A 153 -13.22 31.24 43.67
CA GLU A 153 -12.22 31.83 44.57
C GLU A 153 -12.26 31.22 45.99
N GLU A 154 -13.26 30.40 46.31
CA GLU A 154 -13.50 29.86 47.65
C GLU A 154 -12.92 28.46 47.91
N ASP A 155 -12.46 27.72 46.88
CA ASP A 155 -11.89 26.39 47.03
C ASP A 155 -10.40 26.38 46.67
N SER A 156 -9.57 26.82 47.62
CA SER A 156 -8.11 26.86 47.53
C SER A 156 -7.43 25.48 47.63
N GLU A 157 -8.01 24.44 47.03
CA GLU A 157 -7.34 23.15 46.82
C GLU A 157 -7.35 22.81 45.33
N ASN A 158 -6.35 23.36 44.62
CA ASN A 158 -5.76 22.80 43.41
C ASN A 158 -6.76 22.13 42.45
N SER A 159 -7.53 22.92 41.70
CA SER A 159 -8.52 22.46 40.68
C SER A 159 -7.94 21.66 39.51
N ASN A 160 -6.68 21.24 39.61
CA ASN A 160 -5.97 20.46 38.62
C ASN A 160 -6.59 19.06 38.52
N ILE A 161 -7.13 18.73 37.36
CA ILE A 161 -7.70 17.42 37.10
C ILE A 161 -6.67 16.61 36.32
N HIS A 162 -6.20 15.53 36.93
CA HIS A 162 -5.26 14.60 36.30
C HIS A 162 -6.04 13.57 35.50
N LEU A 163 -5.81 13.55 34.20
CA LEU A 163 -6.30 12.53 33.29
C LEU A 163 -5.25 11.45 33.12
N SER A 164 -5.67 10.19 33.16
CA SER A 164 -4.82 9.04 32.83
C SER A 164 -5.48 8.18 31.78
N TYR A 165 -4.69 7.76 30.80
CA TYR A 165 -5.11 6.81 29.78
C TYR A 165 -4.01 5.81 29.52
N SER A 166 -4.39 4.57 29.26
CA SER A 166 -3.51 3.44 29.42
C SER A 166 -3.91 2.29 28.52
N ILE A 167 -2.93 1.66 27.87
CA ILE A 167 -3.10 0.34 27.23
C ILE A 167 -2.52 -0.70 28.18
N ARG A 168 -3.31 -1.73 28.47
CA ARG A 168 -2.99 -2.89 29.30
C ARG A 168 -2.76 -4.10 28.40
N TRP A 169 -1.74 -4.89 28.73
CA TRP A 169 -1.45 -6.17 28.09
C TRP A 169 -1.55 -7.30 29.13
N THR A 170 -1.99 -8.47 28.70
CA THR A 170 -2.01 -9.69 29.52
C THR A 170 -1.73 -10.87 28.61
N SER A 171 -0.90 -11.80 29.08
CA SER A 171 -0.56 -13.01 28.36
C SER A 171 -0.79 -14.23 29.24
N LEU A 172 -1.27 -15.32 28.64
CA LEU A 172 -1.42 -16.61 29.33
C LEU A 172 -0.07 -17.26 29.65
N THR A 173 0.99 -16.87 28.94
CA THR A 173 2.35 -17.37 29.15
C THR A 173 3.17 -16.48 30.09
N SER A 174 2.62 -15.35 30.52
CA SER A 174 3.27 -14.48 31.51
C SER A 174 3.32 -15.16 32.88
N PRO A 175 4.43 -15.07 33.63
CA PRO A 175 4.52 -15.59 35.00
C PRO A 175 3.46 -15.01 35.95
N SER A 176 2.92 -13.84 35.62
CA SER A 176 1.83 -13.21 36.36
C SER A 176 0.59 -13.11 35.49
N THR A 177 -0.56 -13.51 36.04
CA THR A 177 -1.88 -13.31 35.41
C THR A 177 -2.38 -11.86 35.51
N SER A 178 -1.61 -10.97 36.15
CA SER A 178 -1.95 -9.56 36.28
C SER A 178 -1.84 -8.80 34.95
N LYS A 179 -2.68 -7.78 34.76
CA LYS A 179 -2.54 -6.84 33.64
C LYS A 179 -1.28 -5.98 33.80
N HIS A 180 -0.47 -5.87 32.75
CA HIS A 180 0.72 -5.03 32.69
C HIS A 180 0.48 -3.77 31.84
N PHE A 181 1.25 -2.72 32.10
CA PHE A 181 1.20 -1.47 31.33
C PHE A 181 1.98 -1.65 30.02
N LEU A 182 1.32 -1.52 28.88
CA LEU A 182 1.97 -1.50 27.57
C LEU A 182 2.31 -0.06 27.15
N LEU A 183 1.33 0.85 27.29
CA LEU A 183 1.50 2.28 27.07
C LEU A 183 0.78 3.08 28.15
N SER A 184 1.48 4.10 28.68
CA SER A 184 1.16 5.08 29.72
C SER A 184 0.95 6.50 29.20
N GLY A 185 -0.15 7.20 29.49
CA GLY A 185 -0.26 8.64 29.25
C GLY A 185 -0.98 9.36 30.39
N VAL A 186 -0.46 10.52 30.80
CA VAL A 186 -1.06 11.38 31.82
C VAL A 186 -1.07 12.82 31.33
N LYS A 187 -2.16 13.53 31.58
CA LYS A 187 -2.28 14.97 31.33
C LYS A 187 -2.92 15.67 32.52
N THR A 188 -2.64 16.96 32.69
CA THR A 188 -3.25 17.78 33.74
C THR A 188 -4.05 18.89 33.08
N MET A 189 -5.34 18.97 33.41
CA MET A 189 -6.27 19.98 32.91
C MET A 189 -6.71 20.91 34.04
N CYS A 190 -7.40 22.00 33.68
CA CYS A 190 -7.89 23.03 34.60
C CYS A 190 -6.75 23.69 35.41
N GLN A 191 -5.60 23.90 34.75
CA GLN A 191 -4.48 24.66 35.33
C GLN A 191 -4.89 26.11 35.50
N THR A 192 -4.87 26.59 36.74
CA THR A 192 -5.30 27.94 37.12
C THR A 192 -4.50 29.00 36.34
N LYS A 193 -5.17 29.74 35.45
CA LYS A 193 -4.63 30.97 34.87
C LYS A 193 -5.72 32.05 34.86
N THR A 194 -5.56 32.97 35.80
CA THR A 194 -6.00 34.38 35.84
C THR A 194 -7.49 34.67 35.56
N GLU A 195 -8.24 34.80 36.66
CA GLU A 195 -9.25 35.82 37.04
C GLU A 195 -10.30 36.40 36.05
N GLU A 196 -10.38 36.07 34.76
CA GLU A 196 -11.28 36.84 33.87
C GLU A 196 -12.59 36.19 33.42
N GLN A 197 -12.96 34.98 33.89
CA GLN A 197 -14.24 34.39 33.46
C GLN A 197 -14.99 33.73 34.62
N GLY A 198 -15.87 34.50 35.27
CA GLY A 198 -16.77 34.06 36.35
C GLY A 198 -17.81 32.99 35.96
N ASN A 199 -17.71 32.39 34.78
CA ASN A 199 -18.55 31.28 34.33
C ASN A 199 -17.61 30.15 33.86
N GLY A 200 -17.59 29.02 34.58
CA GLY A 200 -16.67 27.90 34.28
C GLY A 200 -16.65 27.52 32.79
N HIS A 201 -15.45 27.29 32.26
CA HIS A 201 -15.20 27.09 30.83
C HIS A 201 -15.01 25.61 30.48
N THR A 202 -15.50 25.18 29.32
CA THR A 202 -15.28 23.81 28.82
C THR A 202 -13.90 23.71 28.20
N VAL A 203 -13.11 22.74 28.68
CA VAL A 203 -11.77 22.43 28.17
C VAL A 203 -11.79 21.07 27.52
N TYR A 204 -11.02 20.94 26.44
CA TYR A 204 -10.85 19.72 25.67
C TYR A 204 -9.40 19.30 25.67
N ASP A 205 -9.15 18.00 25.80
CA ASP A 205 -7.82 17.44 25.62
C ASP A 205 -7.93 16.01 25.07
N SER A 206 -6.80 15.42 24.69
CA SER A 206 -6.73 14.03 24.24
C SER A 206 -5.42 13.39 24.64
N ILE A 207 -5.46 12.10 24.95
CA ILE A 207 -4.27 11.29 25.19
C ILE A 207 -4.21 10.26 24.06
N TYR A 208 -3.22 10.41 23.18
CA TYR A 208 -2.89 9.45 22.13
C TYR A 208 -1.70 8.59 22.55
N LEU A 209 -1.81 7.28 22.36
CA LEU A 209 -0.78 6.29 22.64
C LEU A 209 -0.58 5.45 21.39
N GLY A 210 0.67 5.21 20.98
CA GLY A 210 0.97 4.32 19.86
C GLY A 210 2.42 3.86 19.84
N ALA A 211 2.65 2.56 19.66
CA ALA A 211 3.98 1.98 19.50
C ALA A 211 3.92 0.56 18.90
N VAL A 212 5.07 0.01 18.52
CA VAL A 212 5.22 -1.36 18.04
C VAL A 212 5.60 -2.30 19.18
N PHE A 213 4.96 -3.47 19.24
CA PHE A 213 5.24 -4.51 20.23
C PHE A 213 5.32 -5.89 19.58
N GLN A 214 6.21 -6.73 20.09
CA GLN A 214 6.15 -8.17 19.86
C GLN A 214 5.03 -8.74 20.73
N LEU A 215 4.01 -9.33 20.10
CA LEU A 215 2.89 -9.96 20.79
C LEU A 215 2.77 -11.42 20.34
N TYR A 216 2.17 -12.23 21.21
CA TYR A 216 1.99 -13.65 20.98
C TYR A 216 0.51 -14.00 20.87
N LYS A 217 0.23 -15.10 20.18
CA LYS A 217 -1.12 -15.64 20.04
C LYS A 217 -1.77 -15.81 21.42
N GLY A 218 -2.98 -15.28 21.54
CA GLY A 218 -3.77 -15.34 22.78
C GLY A 218 -3.48 -14.20 23.76
N ASP A 219 -2.49 -13.35 23.49
CA ASP A 219 -2.32 -12.10 24.24
C ASP A 219 -3.59 -11.25 24.13
N LYS A 220 -3.91 -10.57 25.23
CA LYS A 220 -5.08 -9.71 25.35
C LYS A 220 -4.64 -8.26 25.60
N LEU A 221 -5.20 -7.35 24.83
CA LEU A 221 -4.99 -5.91 25.00
C LEU A 221 -6.30 -5.25 25.44
N SER A 222 -6.24 -4.42 26.47
CA SER A 222 -7.37 -3.61 26.94
C SER A 222 -6.93 -2.19 27.21
N THR A 223 -7.89 -1.32 27.47
CA THR A 223 -7.61 0.07 27.84
C THR A 223 -8.05 0.34 29.27
N GLU A 224 -7.44 1.32 29.90
CA GLU A 224 -7.84 1.83 31.21
C GLU A 224 -7.79 3.37 31.18
N ALA A 225 -8.78 4.00 31.76
CA ALA A 225 -8.91 5.45 31.85
C ALA A 225 -9.52 5.84 33.18
N ASN A 226 -9.13 7.00 33.70
CA ASN A 226 -9.91 7.69 34.72
C ASN A 226 -10.91 8.67 34.07
N ASN A 227 -11.77 9.30 34.88
CA ASN A 227 -12.71 10.33 34.41
C ASN A 227 -13.54 9.91 33.18
N LEU A 228 -14.00 8.66 33.14
CA LEU A 228 -14.73 8.08 32.01
C LEU A 228 -15.94 8.92 31.57
N GLY A 229 -16.61 9.60 32.50
CA GLY A 229 -17.75 10.48 32.19
C GLY A 229 -17.39 11.69 31.32
N ALA A 230 -16.12 12.08 31.29
CA ALA A 230 -15.61 13.16 30.44
C ALA A 230 -15.14 12.66 29.07
N ILE A 231 -15.09 11.35 28.81
CA ILE A 231 -14.63 10.83 27.51
C ILE A 231 -15.68 11.14 26.45
N ASN A 232 -15.25 11.82 25.39
CA ASN A 232 -16.09 12.10 24.25
C ASN A 232 -16.33 10.80 23.45
N LYS A 233 -17.61 10.44 23.29
CA LYS A 233 -18.04 9.18 22.68
C LYS A 233 -18.10 9.20 21.15
N HIS A 234 -17.75 10.32 20.53
CA HIS A 234 -17.74 10.39 19.07
C HIS A 234 -16.63 9.49 18.50
N SER A 235 -16.96 8.68 17.49
CA SER A 235 -16.07 7.66 16.92
C SER A 235 -14.74 8.21 16.40
N SER A 236 -14.75 9.42 15.83
CA SER A 236 -13.52 10.08 15.37
C SER A 236 -12.61 10.61 16.47
N LYS A 237 -13.06 10.66 17.74
CA LYS A 237 -12.33 11.27 18.85
C LYS A 237 -11.74 10.25 19.82
N THR A 238 -12.40 9.09 19.97
CA THR A 238 -12.00 8.04 20.92
C THR A 238 -12.06 6.67 20.24
N PHE A 239 -10.90 6.04 20.09
CA PHE A 239 -10.73 4.81 19.32
C PHE A 239 -9.58 3.94 19.87
N PHE A 240 -9.62 2.65 19.56
CA PHE A 240 -8.59 1.68 19.94
C PHE A 240 -8.34 0.71 18.79
N GLY A 241 -7.08 0.52 18.39
CA GLY A 241 -6.77 -0.33 17.26
C GLY A 241 -5.39 -0.97 17.30
N VAL A 242 -5.26 -1.99 16.46
CA VAL A 242 -4.05 -2.82 16.33
C VAL A 242 -3.93 -3.27 14.88
N PHE A 243 -2.73 -3.29 14.33
CA PHE A 243 -2.47 -3.99 13.07
C PHE A 243 -1.11 -4.69 13.08
N GLU A 244 -1.04 -5.83 12.39
CA GLU A 244 0.17 -6.62 12.17
C GLU A 244 1.05 -5.97 11.09
N LEU A 245 2.37 -5.94 11.30
CA LEU A 245 3.37 -5.35 10.40
C LEU A 245 3.88 -6.34 9.34
#